data_AF-A0A4Q5XBN1-F1
#
_entry.id   AF-A0A4Q5XBN1-F1
#
_cell.length_a   1.000
_cell.length_b   1.000
_cell.length_c   1.000
_cell.angle_alpha   90.00
_cell.angle_beta   90.00
_cell.angle_gamma   90.00
#
_symmetry.space_group_name_H-M   'P 1'
#
loop_
_entity.id
_entity.type
_entity.pdbx_description
1 polymer ?
#
loop_
_entity_poly.entity_id
_entity_poly.type
_entity_poly.pdbx_seq_one_letter_code
_entity_poly.pdbx_strand_id
1 'polypeptide(L)'
;MDNECSEPTQLVDQLTTKRPSDSARARSSVSFMPKRSSTATFGVALTVAGMGALCAGFKKSALTLFGSGVRLLEKDWRARHPEFTGNAAERWQRSLSFYRDTHQNGTNRTLHLVGIPLIVGGAVGLFASKPFSPVTGVLWAGSLGAFAAGWALNILGHAAYEKRAPAFSDDGLSFIAGPVWDLQELLKSRQAG
;
A
#
# COMPACT_ATOMS: atom_id res chain seq x y z
N MET A 1 64.70 13.46 -51.15
CA MET A 1 64.25 14.68 -50.45
C MET A 1 63.03 14.32 -49.61
N ASP A 2 63.24 13.40 -48.66
CA ASP A 2 63.15 13.60 -47.19
C ASP A 2 61.93 14.42 -46.71
N ASN A 3 61.16 14.05 -45.69
CA ASN A 3 61.42 13.16 -44.56
C ASN A 3 60.09 12.86 -43.83
N GLU A 4 60.13 11.84 -42.97
CA GLU A 4 59.10 11.29 -42.07
C GLU A 4 58.17 12.28 -41.34
N CYS A 5 56.94 11.84 -41.02
CA CYS A 5 56.30 12.11 -39.72
C CYS A 5 55.15 11.13 -39.42
N SER A 6 55.49 10.09 -38.64
CA SER A 6 54.74 9.61 -37.47
C SER A 6 53.26 9.16 -37.59
N GLU A 7 53.03 7.85 -37.50
CA GLU A 7 51.84 7.34 -36.79
C GLU A 7 51.95 7.70 -35.30
N PRO A 8 50.82 7.96 -34.62
CA PRO A 8 50.35 6.93 -33.71
C PRO A 8 48.83 6.80 -33.65
N THR A 9 48.33 5.58 -33.83
CA THR A 9 47.53 4.82 -32.85
C THR A 9 47.13 5.60 -31.59
N GLN A 10 46.18 6.53 -31.72
CA GLN A 10 45.61 7.30 -30.59
C GLN A 10 44.09 7.51 -30.73
N LEU A 11 43.44 7.03 -31.80
CA LEU A 11 42.01 7.30 -32.04
C LEU A 11 41.05 6.16 -31.69
N VAL A 12 41.55 5.00 -31.24
CA VAL A 12 40.71 3.84 -30.88
C VAL A 12 40.57 3.60 -29.37
N ASP A 13 41.26 4.37 -28.53
CA ASP A 13 41.27 4.17 -27.07
C ASP A 13 40.27 5.06 -26.29
N GLN A 14 39.53 5.92 -27.00
CA GLN A 14 38.54 6.83 -26.38
C GLN A 14 37.13 6.21 -26.20
N LEU A 15 36.91 4.96 -26.61
CA LEU A 15 35.62 4.26 -26.49
C LEU A 15 35.54 3.25 -25.33
N THR A 16 36.56 3.19 -24.47
CA THR A 16 36.60 2.25 -23.32
C THR A 16 36.67 2.94 -21.95
N THR A 17 36.18 4.18 -21.82
CA THR A 17 35.72 4.64 -20.49
C THR A 17 34.27 4.21 -20.32
N LYS A 18 34.09 2.94 -19.97
CA LYS A 18 32.81 2.40 -19.53
C LYS A 18 32.41 3.20 -18.28
N ARG A 19 31.64 4.27 -18.46
CA ARG A 19 30.97 5.00 -17.37
C ARG A 19 30.32 3.91 -16.51
N PRO A 20 30.60 3.85 -15.19
CA PRO A 20 30.11 2.76 -14.35
C PRO A 20 28.61 2.65 -14.57
N SER A 21 28.18 1.48 -15.03
CA SER A 21 26.80 1.21 -15.44
C SER A 21 25.85 1.70 -14.36
N ASP A 22 24.76 2.37 -14.74
CA ASP A 22 23.74 2.92 -13.83
C ASP A 22 23.25 1.90 -12.77
N SER A 23 23.43 0.61 -13.02
CA SER A 23 23.23 -0.49 -12.06
C SER A 23 24.12 -0.44 -10.80
N ALA A 24 25.30 0.16 -10.84
CA ALA A 24 26.16 0.34 -9.66
C ALA A 24 25.68 1.49 -8.76
N ARG A 25 25.19 2.59 -9.37
CA ARG A 25 24.58 3.72 -8.65
C ARG A 25 23.19 3.38 -8.11
N ALA A 26 22.42 2.54 -8.82
CA ALA A 26 21.14 2.03 -8.34
C ALA A 26 21.28 1.02 -7.18
N ARG A 27 22.42 0.32 -7.08
CA ARG A 27 22.69 -0.62 -5.97
C ARG A 27 23.16 0.07 -4.69
N SER A 28 23.74 1.27 -4.77
CA SER A 28 24.12 2.05 -3.58
C SER A 28 22.96 2.86 -2.98
N SER A 29 21.87 3.09 -3.72
CA SER A 29 20.65 3.75 -3.21
C SER A 29 19.69 2.83 -2.47
N VAL A 30 20.00 1.53 -2.34
CA VAL A 30 19.24 0.58 -1.49
C VAL A 30 19.60 0.75 0.00
N SER A 31 20.54 1.65 0.30
CA SER A 31 20.98 1.98 1.65
C SER A 31 20.12 3.11 2.24
N PHE A 32 19.36 2.77 3.27
CA PHE A 32 18.58 3.66 4.14
C PHE A 32 17.20 4.11 3.61
N MET A 33 16.25 3.17 3.52
CA MET A 33 14.87 3.59 3.79
C MET A 33 14.78 3.99 5.27
N PRO A 34 14.43 5.24 5.60
CA PRO A 34 14.32 5.68 6.99
C PRO A 34 13.31 4.77 7.72
N LYS A 35 13.70 4.26 8.90
CA LYS A 35 12.80 3.51 9.78
C LYS A 35 11.54 4.33 10.05
N ARG A 36 10.39 3.66 10.19
CA ARG A 36 9.11 4.31 10.54
C ARG A 36 9.29 5.25 11.72
N SER A 37 8.77 6.47 11.60
CA SER A 37 8.81 7.46 12.66
C SER A 37 7.77 7.15 13.75
N SER A 38 7.89 7.83 14.90
CA SER A 38 6.83 7.83 15.92
C SER A 38 5.48 8.33 15.37
N THR A 39 5.50 9.20 14.36
CA THR A 39 4.29 9.68 13.67
C THR A 39 3.59 8.55 12.92
N ALA A 40 4.34 7.70 12.22
CA ALA A 40 3.79 6.51 11.56
C ALA A 40 3.17 5.54 12.57
N THR A 41 3.89 5.23 13.65
CA THR A 41 3.42 4.33 14.70
C THR A 41 2.13 4.85 15.34
N PHE A 42 2.08 6.14 15.66
CA PHE A 42 0.86 6.76 16.18
C PHE A 42 -0.27 6.79 15.14
N GLY A 43 0.06 7.01 13.87
CA GLY A 43 -0.90 6.92 12.75
C GLY A 43 -1.55 5.55 12.61
N VAL A 44 -0.76 4.47 12.70
CA VAL A 44 -1.28 3.09 12.72
C VAL A 44 -2.17 2.89 13.95
N ALA A 45 -1.72 3.32 15.14
CA ALA A 45 -2.47 3.16 16.38
C ALA A 45 -3.84 3.85 16.30
N LEU A 46 -3.91 5.09 15.81
CA LEU A 46 -5.18 5.81 15.61
C LEU A 46 -6.07 5.13 14.57
N THR A 47 -5.48 4.60 13.49
CA THR A 47 -6.23 3.87 12.45
C THR A 47 -6.91 2.63 13.03
N VAL A 48 -6.16 1.82 13.80
CA VAL A 48 -6.68 0.63 14.47
C VAL A 48 -7.70 0.99 15.56
N ALA A 49 -7.44 2.04 16.34
CA ALA A 49 -8.38 2.54 17.34
C ALA A 49 -9.71 3.01 16.70
N GLY A 50 -9.65 3.63 15.52
CA GLY A 50 -10.83 3.99 14.75
C GLY A 50 -11.64 2.78 14.31
N MET A 51 -11.00 1.71 13.85
CA MET A 51 -11.67 0.44 13.53
C MET A 51 -12.33 -0.18 14.79
N GLY A 52 -11.62 -0.21 15.92
CA GLY A 52 -12.18 -0.70 17.18
C GLY A 52 -13.39 0.11 17.66
N ALA A 53 -13.33 1.45 17.53
CA ALA A 53 -14.45 2.33 17.82
C ALA A 53 -15.65 2.08 16.91
N LEU A 54 -15.44 1.78 15.61
CA LEU A 54 -16.52 1.40 14.70
C LEU A 54 -17.19 0.12 15.16
N CYS A 55 -16.40 -0.91 15.47
CA CYS A 55 -16.91 -2.17 15.99
C CYS A 55 -17.77 -1.93 17.24
N ALA A 56 -17.32 -1.10 18.18
CA ALA A 56 -18.07 -0.76 19.39
C ALA A 56 -19.29 0.18 19.18
N GLY A 57 -19.57 0.62 17.94
CA GLY A 57 -20.70 1.48 17.60
C GLY A 57 -20.44 2.99 17.77
N PHE A 58 -19.23 3.40 18.12
CA PHE A 58 -18.83 4.81 18.26
C PHE A 58 -18.45 5.44 16.92
N LYS A 59 -19.42 5.53 16.00
CA LYS A 59 -19.22 5.89 14.58
C LYS A 59 -18.48 7.23 14.35
N LYS A 60 -18.80 8.26 15.14
CA LYS A 60 -18.14 9.57 15.02
C LYS A 60 -16.67 9.47 15.43
N SER A 61 -16.39 8.87 16.59
CA SER A 61 -15.03 8.62 17.06
C SER A 61 -14.25 7.76 16.08
N ALA A 62 -14.89 6.74 15.50
CA ALA A 62 -14.30 5.87 14.49
C ALA A 62 -13.80 6.65 13.27
N LEU A 63 -14.65 7.49 12.67
CA LEU A 63 -14.28 8.31 11.51
C LEU A 63 -13.15 9.30 11.84
N THR A 64 -13.22 9.94 13.02
CA THR A 64 -12.20 10.90 13.47
C THR A 64 -10.84 10.23 13.69
N LEU A 65 -10.81 9.12 14.44
CA LEU A 65 -9.56 8.41 14.75
C LEU A 65 -8.96 7.80 13.49
N PHE A 66 -9.78 7.11 12.68
CA PHE A 66 -9.34 6.51 11.42
C PHE A 66 -8.79 7.58 10.46
N GLY A 67 -9.55 8.65 10.21
CA GLY A 67 -9.12 9.72 9.32
C GLY A 67 -7.88 10.47 9.83
N SER A 68 -7.72 10.61 11.15
CA SER A 68 -6.49 11.18 11.73
C SER A 68 -5.30 10.24 11.55
N GLY A 69 -5.49 8.95 11.77
CA GLY A 69 -4.47 7.93 11.56
C GLY A 69 -3.95 7.89 10.12
N VAL A 70 -4.85 7.84 9.14
CA VAL A 70 -4.49 7.87 7.71
C VAL A 70 -3.76 9.17 7.33
N ARG A 71 -4.17 10.32 7.87
CA ARG A 71 -3.46 11.59 7.63
C ARG A 71 -2.04 11.59 8.19
N LEU A 72 -1.81 11.00 9.35
CA LEU A 72 -0.46 10.87 9.91
C LEU A 72 0.41 9.92 9.09
N LEU A 73 -0.17 8.82 8.60
CA LEU A 73 0.51 7.91 7.67
C LEU A 73 0.90 8.61 6.37
N GLU A 74 0.03 9.44 5.81
CA GLU A 74 0.35 10.23 4.60
C GLU A 74 1.43 11.28 4.87
N LYS A 75 1.40 11.96 6.02
CA LYS A 75 2.45 12.91 6.41
C LYS A 75 3.80 12.23 6.54
N ASP A 76 3.85 11.08 7.22
CA ASP A 76 5.07 10.29 7.37
C ASP A 76 5.57 9.77 6.01
N TRP A 77 4.66 9.27 5.16
CA TRP A 77 5.02 8.84 3.81
C TRP A 77 5.67 9.98 3.02
N ARG A 78 5.11 11.19 3.03
CA ARG A 78 5.70 12.34 2.33
C ARG A 78 7.05 12.76 2.90
N ALA A 79 7.21 12.70 4.22
CA ALA A 79 8.49 13.01 4.86
C ALA A 79 9.60 12.02 4.47
N ARG A 80 9.23 10.75 4.19
CA ARG A 80 10.17 9.72 3.72
C ARG A 80 10.42 9.76 2.21
N HIS A 81 9.62 10.50 1.46
CA HIS A 81 9.72 10.62 0.00
C HIS A 81 9.86 12.10 -0.43
N PRO A 82 10.92 12.82 0.01
CA PRO A 82 11.12 14.23 -0.35
C PRO A 82 11.32 14.46 -1.85
N GLU A 83 11.68 13.41 -2.60
CA GLU A 83 11.77 13.43 -4.05
C GLU A 83 10.40 13.50 -4.74
N PHE A 84 9.32 13.15 -4.03
CA PHE A 84 7.97 13.17 -4.57
C PHE A 84 7.36 14.58 -4.44
N THR A 85 7.35 15.32 -5.55
CA THR A 85 6.74 16.67 -5.65
C THR A 85 5.44 16.69 -6.47
N GLY A 86 4.91 15.50 -6.77
CA GLY A 86 3.74 15.33 -7.63
C GLY A 86 2.41 15.72 -6.99
N ASN A 87 1.39 15.85 -7.84
CA ASN A 87 0.01 16.16 -7.47
C ASN A 87 -0.73 14.92 -6.90
N ALA A 88 -2.02 15.09 -6.58
CA ALA A 88 -2.84 14.02 -6.00
C ALA A 88 -3.02 12.81 -6.94
N ALA A 89 -3.14 13.03 -8.26
CA ALA A 89 -3.28 11.95 -9.23
C ALA A 89 -1.99 11.13 -9.34
N GLU A 90 -0.82 11.78 -9.34
CA GLU A 90 0.48 11.09 -9.34
C GLU A 90 0.69 10.32 -8.03
N ARG A 91 0.25 10.88 -6.90
CA ARG A 91 0.31 10.21 -5.60
C ARG A 91 -0.56 8.95 -5.57
N TRP A 92 -1.74 9.03 -6.18
CA TRP A 92 -2.65 7.91 -6.35
C TRP A 92 -2.05 6.80 -7.22
N GLN A 93 -1.47 7.15 -8.37
CA GLN A 93 -0.79 6.17 -9.24
C GLN A 93 0.36 5.47 -8.53
N ARG A 94 1.16 6.21 -7.74
CA ARG A 94 2.24 5.62 -6.94
C ARG A 94 1.73 4.67 -5.86
N SER A 95 0.56 4.94 -5.29
CA SER A 95 -0.07 4.03 -4.32
C SER A 95 -0.60 2.76 -4.97
N LEU A 96 -1.20 2.88 -6.17
CA LEU A 96 -1.62 1.73 -6.97
C LEU A 96 -0.43 0.85 -7.38
N SER A 97 0.67 1.45 -7.85
CA SER A 97 1.87 0.70 -8.21
C SER A 97 2.48 0.00 -6.99
N PHE A 98 2.57 0.71 -5.86
CA PHE A 98 3.06 0.12 -4.61
C PHE A 98 2.20 -1.07 -4.15
N TYR A 99 0.87 -0.97 -4.24
CA TYR A 99 -0.01 -2.09 -3.90
C TYR A 99 0.25 -3.30 -4.80
N ARG A 100 0.31 -3.09 -6.12
CA ARG A 100 0.60 -4.14 -7.10
C ARG A 100 1.94 -4.83 -6.84
N ASP A 101 2.97 -4.06 -6.54
CA ASP A 101 4.32 -4.58 -6.33
C ASP A 101 4.46 -5.35 -5.01
N THR A 102 3.56 -5.10 -4.06
CA THR A 102 3.54 -5.74 -2.74
C THR A 102 2.53 -6.89 -2.61
N HIS A 103 1.71 -7.13 -3.64
CA HIS A 103 0.69 -8.19 -3.67
C HIS A 103 0.81 -9.01 -4.96
N GLN A 104 1.90 -9.77 -5.08
CA GLN A 104 2.18 -10.58 -6.26
C GLN A 104 1.75 -12.04 -6.08
N ASN A 105 1.68 -12.53 -4.82
CA ASN A 105 1.27 -13.90 -4.56
C ASN A 105 -0.22 -14.12 -4.87
N GLY A 106 -0.52 -15.06 -5.77
CA GLY A 106 -1.90 -15.34 -6.20
C GLY A 106 -2.83 -15.82 -5.07
N THR A 107 -2.32 -16.58 -4.09
CA THR A 107 -3.11 -17.01 -2.93
C THR A 107 -3.42 -15.85 -2.00
N ASN A 108 -2.44 -15.00 -1.70
CA ASN A 108 -2.68 -13.77 -0.92
C ASN A 108 -3.74 -12.89 -1.61
N ARG A 109 -3.60 -12.70 -2.92
CA ARG A 109 -4.55 -11.94 -3.73
C ARG A 109 -5.96 -12.54 -3.70
N THR A 110 -6.08 -13.86 -3.76
CA THR A 110 -7.38 -14.55 -3.67
C THR A 110 -8.03 -14.35 -2.31
N LEU A 111 -7.25 -14.42 -1.24
CA LEU A 111 -7.73 -14.10 0.11
C LEU A 111 -8.19 -12.64 0.20
N HIS A 112 -7.47 -11.69 -0.42
CA HIS A 112 -7.89 -10.30 -0.53
C HIS A 112 -9.19 -10.11 -1.32
N LEU A 113 -9.37 -10.82 -2.43
CA LEU A 113 -10.60 -10.76 -3.23
C LEU A 113 -11.84 -11.21 -2.46
N VAL A 114 -11.70 -12.06 -1.44
CA VAL A 114 -12.78 -12.45 -0.54
C VAL A 114 -12.85 -11.54 0.69
N GLY A 115 -11.71 -11.25 1.30
CA GLY A 115 -11.63 -10.50 2.55
C GLY A 115 -11.98 -9.03 2.40
N ILE A 116 -11.60 -8.37 1.30
CA ILE A 116 -11.93 -6.95 1.05
C ILE A 116 -13.46 -6.74 0.97
N PRO A 117 -14.24 -7.50 0.18
CA PRO A 117 -15.70 -7.39 0.19
C PRO A 117 -16.32 -7.60 1.58
N LEU A 118 -15.80 -8.56 2.36
CA LEU A 118 -16.27 -8.79 3.73
C LEU A 118 -15.97 -7.61 4.66
N ILE A 119 -14.78 -7.01 4.55
CA ILE A 119 -14.41 -5.80 5.30
C ILE A 119 -15.31 -4.63 4.90
N VAL A 120 -15.48 -4.38 3.60
CA VAL A 120 -16.28 -3.25 3.11
C VAL A 120 -17.75 -3.42 3.50
N GLY A 121 -18.34 -4.58 3.21
CA GLY A 121 -19.73 -4.88 3.56
C GLY A 121 -19.97 -4.88 5.07
N GLY A 122 -19.05 -5.47 5.85
CA GLY A 122 -19.09 -5.44 7.31
C GLY A 122 -19.01 -4.02 7.86
N ALA A 123 -18.13 -3.16 7.33
CA ALA A 123 -18.04 -1.76 7.73
C ALA A 123 -19.35 -1.00 7.44
N VAL A 124 -19.90 -1.16 6.23
CA VAL A 124 -21.19 -0.55 5.84
C VAL A 124 -22.30 -0.98 6.81
N GLY A 125 -22.38 -2.28 7.12
CA GLY A 125 -23.37 -2.80 8.05
C GLY A 125 -23.18 -2.30 9.49
N LEU A 126 -21.93 -2.15 9.97
CA LEU A 126 -21.62 -1.54 11.26
C LEU A 126 -22.02 -0.06 11.32
N PHE A 127 -21.87 0.69 10.22
CA PHE A 127 -22.37 2.06 10.12
C PHE A 127 -23.91 2.14 10.07
N ALA A 128 -24.56 1.18 9.42
CA ALA A 128 -26.02 1.14 9.28
C ALA A 128 -26.75 0.63 10.53
N SER A 129 -26.08 -0.10 11.41
CA SER A 129 -26.69 -0.78 12.56
C SER A 129 -26.23 -0.20 13.92
N LYS A 130 -26.89 -0.58 15.01
CA LYS A 130 -26.50 -0.22 16.38
C LYS A 130 -26.26 -1.49 17.22
N PRO A 131 -25.22 -1.51 18.08
CA PRO A 131 -24.99 -2.63 19.00
C PRO A 131 -26.16 -2.77 19.97
N PHE A 132 -26.49 -4.01 20.35
CA PHE A 132 -27.57 -4.36 21.30
C PHE A 132 -28.98 -3.83 20.95
N SER A 133 -29.18 -3.35 19.72
CA SER A 133 -30.49 -2.90 19.25
C SER A 133 -31.42 -4.09 19.04
N PRO A 134 -32.67 -4.05 19.51
CA PRO A 134 -33.65 -5.12 19.26
C PRO A 134 -34.05 -5.21 17.77
N VAL A 135 -33.85 -4.15 16.99
CA VAL A 135 -34.20 -4.10 15.57
C VAL A 135 -33.01 -4.44 14.68
N THR A 136 -31.83 -3.89 14.99
CA THR A 136 -30.65 -3.99 14.12
C THR A 136 -29.50 -4.79 14.72
N GLY A 137 -29.67 -5.39 15.90
CA GLY A 137 -28.61 -6.08 16.63
C GLY A 137 -28.05 -7.29 15.88
N VAL A 138 -28.93 -8.07 15.23
CA VAL A 138 -28.52 -9.21 14.38
C VAL A 138 -27.68 -8.72 13.20
N LEU A 139 -28.10 -7.64 12.53
CA LEU A 139 -27.34 -7.03 11.45
C LEU A 139 -25.97 -6.55 11.95
N TRP A 140 -25.91 -5.88 13.11
CA TRP A 140 -24.64 -5.45 13.70
C TRP A 140 -23.71 -6.63 13.99
N ALA A 141 -24.23 -7.70 14.59
CA ALA A 141 -23.42 -8.89 14.94
C ALA A 141 -22.90 -9.60 13.68
N GLY A 142 -23.75 -9.78 12.67
CA GLY A 142 -23.33 -10.34 11.38
C GLY A 142 -22.31 -9.45 10.68
N SER A 143 -22.49 -8.13 10.72
CA SER A 143 -21.56 -7.16 10.14
C SER A 143 -20.20 -7.16 10.85
N LEU A 144 -20.20 -7.28 12.18
CA LEU A 144 -18.99 -7.44 12.98
C LEU A 144 -18.26 -8.74 12.63
N GLY A 145 -19.00 -9.85 12.51
CA GLY A 145 -18.45 -11.14 12.10
C GLY A 145 -17.82 -11.09 10.71
N ALA A 146 -18.51 -10.52 9.72
CA ALA A 146 -17.99 -10.33 8.36
C ALA A 146 -16.74 -9.43 8.36
N PHE A 147 -16.78 -8.30 9.07
CA PHE A 147 -15.64 -7.39 9.18
C PHE A 147 -14.41 -8.08 9.78
N ALA A 148 -14.59 -8.80 10.89
CA ALA A 148 -13.50 -9.53 11.56
C ALA A 148 -12.95 -10.67 10.69
N ALA A 149 -13.83 -11.45 10.05
CA ALA A 149 -13.43 -12.55 9.16
C ALA A 149 -12.64 -12.03 7.96
N GLY A 150 -13.08 -10.94 7.32
CA GLY A 150 -12.36 -10.34 6.20
C GLY A 150 -10.96 -9.86 6.59
N TRP A 151 -10.81 -9.23 7.76
CA TRP A 151 -9.50 -8.87 8.30
C TRP A 151 -8.62 -10.07 8.59
N ALA A 152 -9.18 -11.12 9.20
CA ALA A 152 -8.44 -12.34 9.50
C ALA A 152 -7.92 -13.01 8.21
N LEU A 153 -8.73 -13.09 7.15
CA LEU A 153 -8.31 -13.62 5.85
C LEU A 153 -7.16 -12.82 5.23
N ASN A 154 -7.26 -11.49 5.20
CA ASN A 154 -6.21 -10.65 4.61
C ASN A 154 -4.92 -10.70 5.43
N ILE A 155 -5.01 -10.62 6.76
CA ILE A 155 -3.83 -10.73 7.65
C ILE A 155 -3.18 -12.10 7.49
N LEU A 156 -3.97 -13.18 7.44
CA LEU A 156 -3.45 -14.52 7.22
C LEU A 156 -2.75 -14.61 5.86
N GLY A 157 -3.33 -14.04 4.80
CA GLY A 157 -2.70 -14.01 3.48
C GLY A 157 -1.33 -13.34 3.51
N HIS A 158 -1.26 -12.15 4.10
CA HIS A 158 -0.01 -11.42 4.28
C HIS A 158 1.01 -12.20 5.13
N ALA A 159 0.58 -12.78 6.26
CA ALA A 159 1.45 -13.49 7.18
C ALA A 159 1.91 -14.85 6.66
N ALA A 160 1.10 -15.53 5.84
CA ALA A 160 1.42 -16.86 5.32
C ALA A 160 2.23 -16.79 4.02
N TYR A 161 1.91 -15.86 3.11
CA TYR A 161 2.43 -15.90 1.74
C TYR A 161 3.37 -14.74 1.37
N GLU A 162 3.13 -13.53 1.85
CA GLU A 162 3.99 -12.35 1.53
C GLU A 162 5.04 -12.10 2.63
N LYS A 163 4.83 -12.62 3.84
CA LYS A 163 5.69 -12.42 5.04
C LYS A 163 5.99 -10.94 5.32
N ARG A 164 5.04 -10.07 4.97
CA ARG A 164 5.14 -8.61 5.09
C ARG A 164 3.92 -8.10 5.82
N ALA A 165 4.08 -6.94 6.46
CA ALA A 165 2.95 -6.22 7.03
C ALA A 165 1.98 -5.77 5.91
N PRO A 166 0.71 -5.52 6.23
CA PRO A 166 -0.23 -4.95 5.28
C PRO A 166 0.30 -3.65 4.67
N ALA A 167 0.16 -3.48 3.35
CA ALA A 167 0.73 -2.35 2.61
C ALA A 167 0.29 -0.98 3.15
N PHE A 168 -0.93 -0.88 3.67
CA PHE A 168 -1.44 0.39 4.21
C PHE A 168 -0.63 0.91 5.40
N SER A 169 0.13 0.03 6.07
CA SER A 169 0.97 0.42 7.19
C SER A 169 2.24 1.17 6.78
N ASP A 170 2.64 1.07 5.50
CA ASP A 170 3.77 1.82 4.92
C ASP A 170 3.29 2.93 3.96
N ASP A 171 2.16 2.72 3.28
CA ASP A 171 1.46 3.71 2.45
C ASP A 171 -0.03 3.77 2.83
N GLY A 172 -0.43 4.76 3.64
CA GLY A 172 -1.82 4.91 4.08
C GLY A 172 -2.86 5.01 2.94
N LEU A 173 -2.49 5.52 1.76
CA LEU A 173 -3.41 5.59 0.61
C LEU A 173 -3.65 4.22 -0.02
N SER A 174 -2.74 3.26 0.18
CA SER A 174 -2.89 1.92 -0.39
C SER A 174 -4.07 1.17 0.21
N PHE A 175 -4.58 1.63 1.36
CA PHE A 175 -5.82 1.14 1.97
C PHE A 175 -7.03 1.29 1.03
N ILE A 176 -7.06 2.36 0.23
CA ILE A 176 -8.14 2.63 -0.74
C ILE A 176 -7.71 2.20 -2.14
N ALA A 177 -6.44 2.44 -2.50
CA ALA A 177 -5.93 2.08 -3.81
C ALA A 177 -6.00 0.56 -4.06
N GLY A 178 -5.73 -0.26 -3.04
CA GLY A 178 -5.77 -1.72 -3.13
C GLY A 178 -7.14 -2.27 -3.55
N PRO A 179 -8.23 -2.01 -2.78
CA PRO A 179 -9.58 -2.40 -3.16
C PRO A 179 -10.01 -1.94 -4.55
N VAL A 180 -9.62 -0.72 -4.96
CA VAL A 180 -9.93 -0.22 -6.30
C VAL A 180 -9.21 -1.03 -7.37
N TRP A 181 -7.94 -1.34 -7.18
CA TRP A 181 -7.16 -2.14 -8.12
C TRP A 181 -7.69 -3.58 -8.23
N ASP A 182 -8.01 -4.22 -7.10
CA ASP A 182 -8.55 -5.57 -7.07
C ASP A 182 -9.92 -5.66 -7.79
N LEU A 183 -10.77 -4.64 -7.60
CA LEU A 183 -12.02 -4.53 -8.35
C LEU A 183 -11.77 -4.34 -9.86
N GLN A 184 -10.84 -3.47 -10.24
CA GLN A 184 -10.51 -3.25 -11.65
C GLN A 184 -10.03 -4.53 -12.32
N GLU A 185 -9.21 -5.34 -11.65
CA GLU A 185 -8.79 -6.60 -12.23
C GLU A 185 -9.95 -7.60 -12.34
N LEU A 186 -10.78 -7.72 -11.30
CA LEU A 186 -11.93 -8.62 -11.34
C LEU A 186 -12.87 -8.28 -12.50
N LEU A 187 -13.04 -6.99 -12.80
CA LEU A 187 -13.84 -6.54 -13.95
C LEU A 187 -13.16 -6.88 -15.27
N LYS A 188 -11.85 -6.68 -15.39
CA LYS A 188 -11.08 -7.05 -16.60
C LYS A 188 -11.10 -8.54 -16.86
N SER A 189 -10.98 -9.38 -15.83
CA SER A 189 -11.00 -10.84 -16.00
C SER A 189 -12.37 -11.36 -16.44
N ARG A 190 -13.47 -10.72 -16.01
CA ARG A 190 -14.83 -11.02 -16.48
C ARG A 190 -15.11 -10.61 -17.93
N GLN A 191 -14.38 -9.64 -18.46
CA GLN A 191 -14.54 -9.18 -19.86
C GLN A 191 -13.70 -10.01 -20.85
N ALA A 192 -12.70 -10.74 -20.35
CA ALA A 192 -11.77 -11.52 -21.15
C ALA A 192 -12.17 -13.01 -21.29
N GLY A 193 -13.23 -13.45 -20.61
CA GLY A 193 -13.79 -14.81 -20.68
C GLY A 193 -15.22 -14.80 -21.16
#